data_AF-A0A218U8U9-F1
#
_entry.id   AF-A0A218U8U9-F1
#
_cell.length_a   1.000
_cell.length_b   1.000
_cell.length_c   1.000
_cell.angle_alpha   90.00
_cell.angle_beta   90.00
_cell.angle_gamma   90.00
#
_symmetry.space_group_name_H-M   'P 1'
#
loop_
_entity.id
_entity.type
_entity.pdbx_description
1 polymer ?
#
loop_
_entity_poly.entity_id
_entity_poly.type
_entity_poly.pdbx_seq_one_letter_code
_entity_poly.pdbx_strand_id
1 'polypeptide(L)'
;MAEPRVLVIDGRGHLLGRLAAIVAKQVLLGRRVVVVRCEGINISGNFYRNKPPRASQFAVLGRLAHEVGWKYRDVTEALEEKRKEKAKLRYNKKRKMMSLRRRAERSAEKKAAPFTAVLRQHGILL
;
A
#
# COMPACT_ATOMS: atom_id res chain seq x y z
N MET A 1 -18.15 -12.02 7.52
CA MET A 1 -17.51 -10.76 7.04
C MET A 1 -17.55 -10.78 5.53
N ALA A 2 -17.98 -9.70 4.86
CA ALA A 2 -18.00 -9.68 3.39
C ALA A 2 -16.56 -9.53 2.85
N GLU A 3 -16.11 -10.45 1.99
CA GLU A 3 -14.84 -10.27 1.30
C GLU A 3 -14.89 -9.03 0.39
N PRO A 4 -13.80 -8.25 0.29
CA PRO A 4 -13.79 -7.07 -0.55
C PRO A 4 -14.01 -7.47 -2.01
N ARG A 5 -14.94 -6.79 -2.70
CA ARG A 5 -15.30 -7.06 -4.11
C ARG A 5 -14.12 -7.09 -5.08
N VAL A 6 -13.02 -6.44 -4.72
CA VAL A 6 -11.72 -6.42 -5.41
C VAL A 6 -10.61 -6.36 -4.34
N LEU A 7 -9.59 -7.21 -4.47
CA LEU A 7 -8.37 -7.18 -3.66
C LEU A 7 -7.35 -6.24 -4.32
N VAL A 8 -7.06 -5.10 -3.70
CA VAL A 8 -6.07 -4.13 -4.20
C VAL A 8 -4.73 -4.33 -3.48
N ILE A 9 -3.64 -4.50 -4.25
CA ILE A 9 -2.29 -4.78 -3.72
C ILE A 9 -1.31 -3.71 -4.22
N ASP A 10 -0.53 -3.10 -3.32
CA ASP A 10 0.58 -2.20 -3.70
C ASP A 10 1.83 -3.04 -4.03
N GLY A 11 2.25 -3.03 -5.29
CA GLY A 11 3.41 -3.79 -5.79
C GLY A 11 4.75 -3.30 -5.26
N ARG A 12 4.84 -2.10 -4.66
CA ARG A 12 6.12 -1.55 -4.16
C ARG A 12 6.78 -2.50 -3.15
N GLY A 13 8.04 -2.83 -3.40
CA GLY A 13 8.86 -3.63 -2.49
C GLY A 13 8.61 -5.13 -2.54
N HIS A 14 7.58 -5.59 -3.26
CA HIS A 14 7.31 -7.02 -3.45
C HIS A 14 8.33 -7.63 -4.41
N LEU A 15 8.63 -8.93 -4.24
CA LEU A 15 9.39 -9.71 -5.21
C LEU A 15 8.46 -10.24 -6.31
N LEU A 16 8.76 -9.93 -7.57
CA LEU A 16 7.93 -10.21 -8.75
C LEU A 16 7.33 -11.62 -8.75
N GLY A 17 8.18 -12.66 -8.71
CA GLY A 17 7.72 -14.05 -8.75
C GLY A 17 6.90 -14.48 -7.52
N ARG A 18 7.25 -13.98 -6.33
CA ARG A 18 6.49 -14.29 -5.09
C ARG A 18 5.10 -13.67 -5.11
N LEU A 19 5.00 -12.40 -5.54
CA LEU A 19 3.72 -11.71 -5.70
C LEU A 19 2.88 -12.39 -6.79
N ALA A 20 3.47 -12.70 -7.94
CA ALA A 20 2.78 -13.35 -9.06
C ALA A 20 2.16 -14.70 -8.66
N ALA A 21 2.90 -15.55 -7.91
CA ALA A 21 2.39 -16.84 -7.44
C ALA A 21 1.15 -16.71 -6.53
N ILE A 22 1.18 -15.75 -5.59
CA ILE A 22 0.03 -15.48 -4.72
C ILE A 22 -1.15 -14.93 -5.53
N VAL A 23 -0.92 -13.93 -6.39
CA VAL A 23 -1.96 -13.33 -7.24
C VAL A 23 -2.61 -14.37 -8.13
N ALA A 24 -1.83 -15.25 -8.77
CA ALA A 24 -2.35 -16.35 -9.59
C ALA A 24 -3.27 -17.27 -8.78
N LYS A 25 -2.88 -17.66 -7.55
CA LYS A 25 -3.73 -18.47 -6.68
C LYS A 25 -5.01 -17.75 -6.26
N GLN A 26 -4.97 -16.44 -6.01
CA GLN A 26 -6.17 -15.65 -5.70
C GLN A 26 -7.15 -15.60 -6.90
N VAL A 27 -6.63 -15.40 -8.11
CA VAL A 27 -7.46 -15.38 -9.34
C VAL A 27 -8.10 -16.75 -9.60
N LEU A 28 -7.36 -17.85 -9.41
CA LEU A 28 -7.90 -19.22 -9.52
C LEU A 28 -8.96 -19.55 -8.45
N LEU A 29 -8.96 -18.86 -7.31
CA LEU A 29 -10.01 -18.94 -6.29
C LEU A 29 -11.21 -18.00 -6.58
N GLY A 30 -11.29 -17.42 -7.79
CA GLY A 30 -12.36 -16.52 -8.21
C GLY A 30 -12.28 -15.10 -7.63
N ARG A 31 -11.21 -14.74 -6.91
CA ARG A 31 -11.05 -13.39 -6.37
C ARG A 31 -10.52 -12.43 -7.45
N ARG A 32 -11.20 -11.29 -7.62
CA ARG A 32 -10.72 -10.20 -8.49
C ARG A 32 -9.58 -9.47 -7.80
N VAL A 33 -8.40 -9.42 -8.44
CA VAL A 33 -7.19 -8.78 -7.90
C VAL A 33 -6.76 -7.62 -8.80
N VAL A 34 -6.34 -6.51 -8.19
CA VAL A 34 -5.74 -5.36 -8.88
C VAL A 34 -4.40 -5.04 -8.21
N VAL A 35 -3.31 -5.24 -8.94
CA VAL A 35 -1.97 -4.81 -8.50
C VAL A 35 -1.72 -3.40 -9.01
N VAL A 36 -1.37 -2.49 -8.10
CA VAL A 36 -1.00 -1.10 -8.42
C VAL A 36 0.49 -0.87 -8.20
N ARG A 37 1.04 0.19 -8.78
CA ARG A 37 2.43 0.62 -8.57
C ARG A 37 3.48 -0.45 -8.95
N CYS A 38 3.27 -1.07 -10.11
CA CYS A 38 4.10 -2.16 -10.63
C CYS A 38 5.54 -1.72 -10.94
N GLU A 39 5.79 -0.44 -11.18
CA GLU A 39 7.14 0.12 -11.36
C GLU A 39 8.03 -0.08 -10.12
N GLY A 40 7.42 -0.17 -8.93
CA GLY A 40 8.11 -0.38 -7.66
C GLY A 40 8.31 -1.85 -7.28
N ILE A 41 7.96 -2.81 -8.13
CA ILE A 41 8.22 -4.24 -7.90
C ILE A 41 9.72 -4.51 -8.01
N ASN A 42 10.23 -5.37 -7.13
CA ASN A 42 11.63 -5.79 -7.10
C ASN A 42 11.80 -7.17 -7.75
N ILE A 43 12.95 -7.39 -8.38
CA ILE A 43 13.43 -8.70 -8.84
C ILE A 43 14.69 -9.03 -8.04
N SER A 44 14.79 -10.26 -7.54
CA SER A 44 15.97 -10.74 -6.81
C SER A 44 17.15 -11.00 -7.74
N GLY A 45 18.33 -10.58 -7.32
CA GLY A 45 19.56 -10.64 -8.11
C GLY A 45 20.06 -9.25 -8.47
N ASN A 46 21.35 -9.16 -8.78
CA ASN A 46 21.94 -7.89 -9.16
C ASN A 46 21.35 -7.42 -10.51
N PHE A 47 21.10 -6.12 -10.62
CA PHE A 47 20.84 -5.44 -11.89
C PHE A 47 21.87 -5.86 -12.96
N TYR A 48 23.11 -5.98 -12.49
CA TYR A 48 24.27 -6.47 -13.19
C TYR A 48 24.46 -7.99 -13.03
N ARG A 49 23.44 -8.76 -13.40
CA ARG A 49 23.60 -10.16 -13.87
C ARG A 49 23.56 -10.25 -15.41
N ASN A 50 23.33 -9.11 -16.07
CA ASN A 50 23.46 -8.88 -17.52
C ASN A 50 24.63 -7.93 -17.90
N LYS A 51 25.55 -7.60 -16.95
CA LYS A 51 26.86 -6.90 -17.11
C LYS A 51 27.65 -6.86 -15.76
N PRO A 52 28.87 -6.26 -15.62
CA PRO A 52 29.70 -6.29 -14.38
C PRO A 52 29.33 -5.23 -13.29
N PRO A 53 29.91 -5.24 -12.06
CA PRO A 53 29.12 -5.15 -10.82
C PRO A 53 29.21 -3.85 -10.00
N ARG A 54 28.06 -3.41 -9.46
CA ARG A 54 27.96 -2.67 -8.18
C ARG A 54 26.84 -3.27 -7.34
N ALA A 55 26.97 -3.23 -6.02
CA ALA A 55 26.18 -4.06 -5.10
C ALA A 55 24.72 -3.58 -4.94
N SER A 56 23.84 -4.09 -5.80
CA SER A 56 22.39 -4.13 -5.53
C SER A 56 21.95 -5.58 -5.42
N GLN A 57 21.33 -5.98 -4.31
CA GLN A 57 20.81 -7.36 -4.14
C GLN A 57 19.49 -7.57 -4.93
N PHE A 58 18.86 -6.48 -5.35
CA PHE A 58 17.57 -6.45 -6.03
C PHE A 58 17.58 -5.39 -7.14
N ALA A 59 16.94 -5.69 -8.27
CA ALA A 59 16.65 -4.77 -9.36
C ALA A 59 15.20 -4.25 -9.28
N VAL A 60 14.98 -2.95 -9.49
CA VAL A 60 13.64 -2.35 -9.53
C VAL A 60 13.07 -2.45 -10.95
N LEU A 61 11.86 -3.01 -11.10
CA LEU A 61 11.24 -3.31 -12.39
C LEU A 61 11.05 -2.04 -13.25
N GLY A 62 10.68 -0.90 -12.67
CA GLY A 62 10.52 0.36 -13.40
C GLY A 62 11.82 0.87 -14.05
N ARG A 63 12.98 0.57 -13.45
CA ARG A 63 14.28 0.88 -14.04
C ARG A 63 14.59 -0.07 -15.22
N LEU A 64 14.42 -1.36 -15.00
CA LEU A 64 14.62 -2.38 -16.04
C LEU A 64 13.74 -2.11 -17.26
N ALA A 65 12.45 -1.83 -17.03
CA ALA A 65 11.47 -1.50 -18.07
C ALA A 65 11.95 -0.32 -18.94
N HIS A 66 12.46 0.75 -18.31
CA HIS A 66 12.96 1.92 -19.03
C HIS A 66 14.17 1.60 -19.90
N GLU A 67 15.13 0.82 -19.39
CA GLU A 67 16.32 0.41 -20.15
C GLU A 67 15.98 -0.54 -21.33
N VAL A 68 14.88 -1.29 -21.27
CA VAL A 68 14.35 -2.08 -22.42
C VAL A 68 13.37 -1.30 -23.32
N GLY A 69 13.31 0.03 -23.19
CA GLY A 69 12.56 0.91 -24.10
C GLY A 69 11.19 1.39 -23.60
N TRP A 70 10.84 1.21 -22.33
CA TRP A 70 9.61 1.77 -21.77
C TRP A 70 9.69 3.30 -21.62
N LYS A 71 8.99 4.00 -22.51
CA LYS A 71 9.02 5.47 -22.65
C LYS A 71 8.29 6.24 -21.55
N TYR A 72 7.39 5.60 -20.80
CA TYR A 72 6.45 6.30 -19.89
C TYR A 72 6.93 6.45 -18.44
N ARG A 73 8.23 6.21 -18.18
CA ARG A 73 8.82 6.32 -16.83
C ARG A 73 8.55 7.68 -16.20
N ASP A 74 8.95 8.75 -16.88
CA ASP A 74 8.92 10.12 -16.34
C ASP A 74 7.47 10.62 -16.20
N VAL A 75 6.60 10.23 -17.13
CA VAL A 75 5.15 10.45 -17.06
C VAL A 75 4.54 9.78 -15.82
N THR A 76 4.92 8.52 -15.54
CA THR A 76 4.45 7.78 -14.37
C THR A 76 4.93 8.42 -13.07
N GLU A 77 6.20 8.85 -13.03
CA GLU A 77 6.80 9.52 -11.86
C GLU A 77 6.11 10.86 -11.56
N ALA A 78 5.88 11.70 -12.57
CA ALA A 78 5.16 12.96 -12.43
C ALA A 78 3.68 12.79 -11.99
N LEU A 79 3.01 11.72 -12.42
CA LEU A 79 1.65 11.38 -11.98
C LEU A 79 1.64 10.83 -10.55
N GLU A 80 2.63 10.03 -10.16
CA GLU A 80 2.79 9.54 -8.79
C GLU A 80 3.11 10.66 -7.80
N GLU A 81 3.93 11.66 -8.16
CA GLU A 81 4.13 12.88 -7.36
C GLU A 81 2.80 13.61 -7.11
N LYS A 82 2.05 13.93 -8.18
CA LYS A 82 0.71 14.54 -8.07
C LYS A 82 -0.26 13.71 -7.21
N ARG A 83 -0.12 12.37 -7.20
CA ARG A 83 -0.89 11.46 -6.34
C ARG A 83 -0.44 11.55 -4.88
N LYS A 84 0.87 11.61 -4.59
CA LYS A 84 1.44 11.78 -3.24
C LYS A 84 1.00 13.10 -2.61
N GLU A 85 0.97 14.19 -3.37
CA GLU A 85 0.49 15.50 -2.88
C GLU A 85 -0.97 15.45 -2.44
N LYS A 86 -1.86 14.94 -3.30
CA LYS A 86 -3.28 14.73 -2.98
C LYS A 86 -3.46 13.80 -1.77
N ALA A 87 -2.62 12.76 -1.66
CA ALA A 87 -2.62 11.87 -0.50
C ALA A 87 -2.14 12.56 0.79
N LYS A 88 -1.13 13.45 0.72
CA LYS A 88 -0.62 14.26 1.85
C LYS A 88 -1.69 15.22 2.36
N LEU A 89 -2.41 15.90 1.46
CA LEU A 89 -3.56 16.75 1.82
C LEU A 89 -4.66 15.93 2.53
N ARG A 90 -5.03 14.77 1.98
CA ARG A 90 -6.02 13.86 2.61
C ARG A 90 -5.54 13.36 3.97
N TYR A 91 -4.27 13.00 4.11
CA TYR A 91 -3.68 12.51 5.36
C TYR A 91 -3.65 13.61 6.43
N ASN A 92 -3.27 14.84 6.07
CA ASN A 92 -3.28 15.98 6.98
C ASN A 92 -4.70 16.33 7.45
N LYS A 93 -5.70 16.30 6.56
CA LYS A 93 -7.12 16.42 6.93
C LYS A 93 -7.55 15.30 7.89
N LYS A 94 -7.23 14.04 7.60
CA LYS A 94 -7.52 12.88 8.48
C LYS A 94 -6.86 13.01 9.86
N ARG A 95 -5.60 13.47 9.95
CA ARG A 95 -4.90 13.71 11.22
C ARG A 95 -5.57 14.81 12.05
N LYS A 96 -5.94 15.94 11.44
CA LYS A 96 -6.68 17.02 12.12
C LYS A 96 -8.01 16.51 12.66
N MET A 97 -8.79 15.80 11.82
CA MET A 97 -10.06 15.19 12.22
C MET A 97 -9.91 14.17 13.35
N MET A 98 -8.88 13.32 13.31
CA MET A 98 -8.58 12.34 14.37
C MET A 98 -8.21 13.02 15.69
N SER A 99 -7.45 14.12 15.65
CA SER A 99 -7.12 14.93 16.84
C SER A 99 -8.36 15.58 17.46
N LEU A 100 -9.22 16.19 16.63
CA LEU A 100 -10.50 16.76 17.05
C LEU A 100 -11.42 15.70 17.65
N ARG A 101 -11.55 14.53 17.00
CA ARG A 101 -12.30 13.38 17.50
C ARG A 101 -11.79 12.94 18.87
N ARG A 102 -10.47 12.77 19.06
CA ARG A 102 -9.86 12.43 20.37
C ARG A 102 -10.05 13.52 21.45
N ARG A 103 -10.29 14.78 21.06
CA ARG A 103 -10.67 15.85 22.01
C ARG A 103 -12.16 15.76 22.38
N ALA A 104 -13.03 15.50 21.41
CA ALA A 104 -14.46 15.29 21.63
C ALA A 104 -14.74 14.05 22.49
N GLU A 105 -14.07 12.92 22.21
CA GLU A 105 -14.16 11.68 22.99
C GLU A 105 -13.81 11.91 24.48
N ARG A 106 -12.69 12.59 24.76
CA ARG A 106 -12.31 12.99 26.14
C ARG A 106 -13.32 13.94 26.79
N SER A 107 -13.89 14.88 26.04
CA SER A 107 -14.93 15.79 26.56
C SER A 107 -16.25 15.07 26.84
N ALA A 108 -16.54 13.97 26.16
CA ALA A 108 -17.76 13.18 26.28
C ALA A 108 -17.62 11.98 27.23
N GLU A 109 -16.43 11.70 27.74
CA GLU A 109 -16.07 10.50 28.52
C GLU A 109 -17.05 10.22 29.69
N LYS A 110 -17.42 11.26 30.45
CA LYS A 110 -18.41 11.17 31.54
C LYS A 110 -19.80 10.68 31.10
N LYS A 111 -20.21 11.01 29.87
CA LYS A 111 -21.48 10.58 29.26
C LYS A 111 -21.36 9.21 28.56
N ALA A 112 -20.15 8.88 28.09
CA ALA A 112 -19.85 7.63 27.41
C ALA A 112 -19.54 6.46 28.37
N ALA A 113 -19.23 6.74 29.64
CA ALA A 113 -18.81 5.76 30.65
C ALA A 113 -19.68 4.48 30.76
N PRO A 114 -21.03 4.54 30.72
CA PRO A 114 -21.84 3.32 30.75
C PRO A 114 -21.61 2.41 29.54
N PHE A 115 -21.44 3.02 28.36
CA PHE A 115 -21.25 2.31 27.10
C PHE A 115 -19.81 1.78 26.96
N THR A 116 -18.81 2.54 27.42
CA THR A 116 -17.41 2.09 27.37
C THR A 116 -17.13 0.93 28.31
N ALA A 117 -17.85 0.82 29.44
CA ALA A 117 -17.79 -0.35 30.32
C ALA A 117 -18.22 -1.64 29.60
N VAL A 118 -19.38 -1.63 28.92
CA VAL A 118 -19.88 -2.77 28.12
C VAL A 118 -18.93 -3.11 26.96
N LEU A 119 -18.41 -2.09 26.26
CA LEU A 119 -17.46 -2.29 25.16
C LEU A 119 -16.12 -2.89 25.62
N ARG A 120 -15.67 -2.58 26.84
CA ARG A 120 -14.50 -3.25 27.47
C ARG A 120 -14.80 -4.68 27.87
N GLN A 121 -15.98 -4.95 28.46
CA GLN A 121 -16.41 -6.30 28.82
C GLN A 121 -16.44 -7.26 27.62
N HIS A 122 -16.70 -6.75 26.41
CA HIS A 122 -16.69 -7.53 25.17
C HIS A 122 -15.38 -7.42 24.36
N GLY A 123 -14.32 -6.80 24.92
CA GLY A 123 -13.01 -6.69 24.26
C GLY A 123 -12.97 -5.81 23.00
N ILE A 124 -13.99 -4.98 22.77
CA ILE A 124 -14.09 -4.09 21.60
C ILE A 124 -13.28 -2.82 21.82
N LEU A 125 -13.18 -2.35 23.07
CA LEU A 125 -12.19 -1.36 23.50
C LEU A 125 -11.10 -2.04 24.34
N LEU A 126 -9.84 -1.81 23.93
CA LEU A 126 -8.65 -1.95 24.77
C LEU A 126 -8.40 -0.62 25.50
#